data_AF-A3ZZR4-F1
#
_entry.id   AF-A3ZZR4-F1
#
_cell.length_a   1.000
_cell.length_b   1.000
_cell.length_c   1.000
_cell.angle_alpha   90.00
_cell.angle_beta   90.00
_cell.angle_gamma   90.00
#
_symmetry.space_group_name_H-M   'P 1'
#
loop_
_entity.id
_entity.type
_entity.pdbx_description
1 polymer ?
#
loop_
_entity_poly.entity_id
_entity_poly.type
_entity_poly.pdbx_seq_one_letter_code
_entity_poly.pdbx_strand_id
1 'polypeptide(L)'
;MNQRRGARYVDPSVQGGIVLRMLFYWTTFFLVGLLIAISVQVLTNPLEPMGTHFANVWRNQGPFILAALCLLPIFAYDLVRFSHRFVGPIVRFRSVVNEAVEGEVPEPFHLRDKDYWKDFASDLNRLFDRMRSGQSPREN
;
A
#
# COMPACT_ATOMS: atom_id res chain seq x y z
N MET A 1 -4.45 -33.13 -23.10
CA MET A 1 -5.19 -32.20 -22.22
C MET A 1 -4.27 -31.02 -21.90
N ASN A 2 -4.42 -29.91 -22.64
CA ASN A 2 -3.64 -28.68 -22.40
C ASN A 2 -4.27 -27.91 -21.24
N GLN A 3 -3.72 -28.07 -20.04
CA GLN A 3 -4.06 -27.19 -18.92
C GLN A 3 -3.44 -25.82 -19.17
N ARG A 4 -4.26 -24.91 -19.72
CA ARG A 4 -3.96 -23.48 -19.74
C ARG A 4 -3.91 -22.99 -18.29
N ARG A 5 -2.71 -22.93 -17.70
CA ARG A 5 -2.41 -22.18 -16.48
C ARG A 5 -2.57 -20.68 -16.79
N GLY A 6 -3.81 -20.22 -16.91
CA GLY A 6 -4.13 -18.80 -17.02
C GLY A 6 -3.80 -18.15 -15.69
N ALA A 7 -2.66 -17.48 -15.64
CA ALA A 7 -2.17 -16.72 -14.51
C ALA A 7 -3.31 -15.97 -13.83
N ARG A 8 -3.68 -16.44 -12.64
CA ARG A 8 -4.65 -15.78 -11.77
C ARG A 8 -4.08 -14.40 -11.50
N TYR A 9 -4.70 -13.41 -12.12
CA TYR A 9 -4.44 -11.97 -11.95
C TYR A 9 -3.93 -11.72 -10.54
N VAL A 10 -2.67 -11.32 -10.48
CA VAL A 10 -2.02 -10.82 -9.27
C VAL A 10 -2.92 -9.72 -8.72
N ASP A 11 -3.62 -10.00 -7.62
CA ASP A 11 -4.70 -9.19 -7.08
C ASP A 11 -4.30 -7.71 -7.00
N PRO A 12 -4.75 -6.85 -7.93
CA PRO A 12 -4.59 -5.40 -7.80
C PRO A 12 -5.52 -4.84 -6.71
N SER A 13 -6.35 -5.70 -6.11
CA SER A 13 -7.51 -5.37 -5.28
C SER A 13 -7.14 -4.97 -3.85
N VAL A 14 -6.07 -5.51 -3.27
CA VAL A 14 -5.69 -5.19 -1.87
C VAL A 14 -4.97 -3.85 -1.78
N GLN A 15 -4.09 -3.55 -2.75
CA GLN A 15 -3.30 -2.31 -2.75
C GLN A 15 -4.14 -1.09 -3.13
N GLY A 16 -5.02 -1.22 -4.13
CA GLY A 16 -6.01 -0.20 -4.45
C GLY A 16 -6.93 0.07 -3.27
N GLY A 17 -7.31 -0.97 -2.52
CA GLY A 17 -8.08 -0.83 -1.28
C GLY A 17 -7.36 -0.01 -0.20
N ILE A 18 -6.06 -0.24 0.02
CA ILE A 18 -5.27 0.54 1.00
C ILE A 18 -5.13 2.00 0.57
N VAL A 19 -4.79 2.25 -0.71
CA VAL A 19 -4.66 3.61 -1.24
C VAL A 19 -6.01 4.35 -1.18
N LEU A 20 -7.10 3.70 -1.58
CA LEU A 20 -8.44 4.28 -1.52
C LEU A 20 -8.87 4.58 -0.08
N ARG A 21 -8.59 3.69 0.88
CA ARG A 21 -8.84 3.94 2.31
C ARG A 21 -8.02 5.12 2.82
N MET A 22 -6.75 5.22 2.44
CA MET A 22 -5.88 6.34 2.81
C MET A 22 -6.40 7.67 2.24
N LEU A 23 -6.78 7.69 0.96
CA LEU A 23 -7.39 8.85 0.31
C LEU A 23 -8.74 9.23 0.94
N PHE A 24 -9.53 8.23 1.33
CA PHE A 24 -10.77 8.45 2.06
C PHE A 24 -10.50 9.13 3.40
N TYR A 25 -9.61 8.58 4.24
CA TYR A 25 -9.26 9.19 5.53
C TYR A 25 -8.69 10.59 5.38
N TRP A 26 -7.83 10.80 4.38
CA TRP A 26 -7.28 12.12 4.06
C TRP A 26 -8.40 13.11 3.71
N THR A 27 -9.31 12.71 2.81
CA THR A 27 -10.43 13.57 2.39
C THR A 27 -11.37 13.85 3.57
N THR A 28 -11.71 12.84 4.37
CA THR A 28 -12.53 13.01 5.57
C THR A 28 -11.87 13.96 6.56
N PHE A 29 -10.56 13.84 6.80
CA PHE A 29 -9.83 14.73 7.70
C PHE A 29 -9.92 16.19 7.24
N PHE A 30 -9.68 16.45 5.95
CA PHE A 30 -9.77 17.80 5.40
C PHE A 30 -11.20 18.35 5.43
N LEU A 31 -12.21 17.52 5.13
CA LEU A 31 -13.61 17.92 5.22
C LEU A 31 -14.02 18.26 6.65
N VAL A 32 -13.65 17.44 7.63
CA VAL A 32 -13.92 17.71 9.05
C VAL A 32 -13.21 18.98 9.50
N GLY A 33 -11.94 19.17 9.11
CA GLY A 33 -11.19 20.40 9.42
C GLY A 33 -11.84 21.64 8.82
N LEU A 34 -12.31 21.57 7.57
CA LEU A 34 -13.02 22.66 6.89
C LEU A 34 -14.35 22.98 7.57
N LEU A 35 -15.13 21.95 7.95
CA LEU A 35 -16.37 22.12 8.69
C LEU A 35 -16.12 22.82 10.01
N ILE A 36 -15.12 22.38 10.78
CA ILE A 36 -14.73 23.03 12.04
C ILE A 36 -14.33 24.49 11.80
N ALA A 37 -13.51 24.78 10.78
CA ALA A 37 -13.06 26.14 10.47
C ALA A 37 -14.24 27.07 10.13
N ILE A 38 -15.21 26.59 9.36
CA ILE A 38 -16.43 27.33 9.04
C ILE A 38 -17.29 27.50 10.30
N SER A 39 -17.49 26.45 11.09
CA SER A 39 -18.26 26.53 12.34
C SER A 39 -17.67 27.55 13.31
N VAL A 40 -16.35 27.60 13.46
CA VAL A 40 -15.68 28.60 14.30
C VAL A 40 -15.92 30.02 13.77
N GLN A 41 -15.85 30.24 12.46
CA GLN A 41 -16.13 31.54 11.84
C GLN A 41 -17.57 31.99 12.09
N VAL A 42 -18.55 31.10 11.90
CA VAL A 42 -19.98 31.38 12.14
C VAL A 42 -20.25 31.68 13.61
N LEU A 43 -19.67 30.91 14.54
CA LEU A 43 -19.85 31.14 15.98
C LEU A 43 -19.20 32.45 16.45
N THR A 44 -18.10 32.86 15.81
CA THR A 44 -17.40 34.10 16.18
C THR A 44 -18.11 35.34 15.63
N ASN A 45 -18.65 35.26 14.40
CA ASN A 45 -19.29 36.38 13.71
C ASN A 45 -20.66 35.99 13.13
N PRO A 46 -21.68 35.68 13.95
CA PRO A 46 -22.91 35.03 13.52
C PRO A 46 -23.84 35.90 12.65
N LEU A 47 -23.63 37.21 12.65
CA LEU A 47 -24.43 38.15 11.86
C LEU A 47 -23.89 38.33 10.44
N GLU A 48 -22.71 37.79 10.14
CA GLU A 48 -22.15 37.91 8.81
C GLU A 48 -22.81 36.94 7.81
N PRO A 49 -22.91 37.34 6.52
CA PRO A 49 -23.40 36.44 5.48
C PRO A 49 -22.49 35.21 5.31
N MET A 50 -23.08 34.05 5.03
CA MET A 50 -22.31 32.80 4.85
C MET A 50 -21.15 32.91 3.82
N GLY A 51 -21.32 33.74 2.78
CA GLY A 51 -20.29 34.00 1.77
C GLY A 51 -19.01 34.62 2.34
N THR A 52 -19.10 35.46 3.39
CA THR A 52 -17.91 36.07 4.01
C THR A 52 -17.13 35.03 4.80
N HIS A 53 -17.79 34.12 5.50
CA HIS A 53 -17.14 33.00 6.19
C HIS A 53 -16.35 32.12 5.22
N PHE A 54 -16.93 31.74 4.08
CA PHE A 54 -16.22 30.99 3.05
C PHE A 54 -15.02 31.77 2.48
N ALA A 55 -15.19 33.06 2.20
CA ALA A 55 -14.10 33.91 1.72
C ALA A 55 -12.96 34.04 2.74
N ASN A 56 -13.29 34.13 4.03
CA ASN A 56 -12.31 34.22 5.12
C ASN A 56 -11.57 32.90 5.31
N VAL A 57 -12.26 31.77 5.27
CA VAL A 57 -11.66 30.42 5.27
C VAL A 57 -10.72 30.27 4.07
N TRP A 58 -11.16 30.62 2.87
CA TRP A 58 -10.31 30.56 1.68
C TRP A 58 -9.09 31.48 1.78
N ARG A 59 -9.24 32.70 2.30
CA ARG A 59 -8.13 33.64 2.47
C ARG A 59 -7.10 33.13 3.47
N ASN A 60 -7.55 32.53 4.57
CA ASN A 60 -6.67 32.13 5.68
C ASN A 60 -6.11 30.72 5.51
N GLN A 61 -6.90 29.79 4.97
CA GLN A 61 -6.55 28.37 4.83
C GLN A 61 -6.30 27.95 3.38
N GLY A 62 -6.66 28.77 2.39
CA GLY A 62 -6.51 28.45 0.96
C GLY A 62 -5.09 28.00 0.57
N PRO A 63 -4.01 28.68 0.99
CA PRO A 63 -2.65 28.22 0.71
C PRO A 63 -2.37 26.80 1.23
N PHE A 64 -2.88 26.46 2.42
CA PHE A 64 -2.72 25.13 3.01
C PHE A 64 -3.57 24.08 2.29
N ILE A 65 -4.80 24.41 1.90
CA ILE A 65 -5.69 23.53 1.13
C ILE A 65 -5.07 23.24 -0.24
N LEU A 66 -4.55 24.26 -0.92
CA LEU A 66 -3.87 24.09 -2.21
C LEU A 66 -2.62 23.24 -2.07
N ALA A 67 -1.77 23.51 -1.06
CA ALA A 67 -0.61 22.67 -0.78
C ALA A 67 -0.99 21.21 -0.52
N ALA A 68 -2.05 20.97 0.27
CA ALA A 68 -2.57 19.64 0.54
C ALA A 68 -3.01 18.93 -0.75
N LEU A 69 -3.79 19.59 -1.60
CA LEU A 69 -4.24 19.04 -2.88
C LEU A 69 -3.08 18.74 -3.83
N CYS A 70 -2.06 19.60 -3.89
CA CYS A 70 -0.85 19.36 -4.67
C CYS A 70 0.00 18.20 -4.14
N LEU A 71 -0.01 17.97 -2.82
CA LEU A 71 0.70 16.86 -2.20
C LEU A 71 -0.02 15.52 -2.37
N LEU A 72 -1.34 15.51 -2.51
CA LEU A 72 -2.13 14.29 -2.67
C LEU A 72 -1.62 13.33 -3.77
N PRO A 73 -1.34 13.76 -5.01
CA PRO A 73 -0.81 12.86 -6.04
C PRO A 73 0.58 12.33 -5.69
N ILE A 74 1.41 13.13 -5.00
CA ILE A 74 2.76 12.73 -4.56
C ILE A 74 2.64 11.62 -3.50
N PHE A 75 1.78 11.82 -2.50
CA PHE A 75 1.51 10.82 -1.47
C PHE A 75 0.91 9.54 -2.05
N ALA A 76 -0.05 9.66 -2.97
CA ALA A 76 -0.66 8.50 -3.62
C ALA A 76 0.39 7.71 -4.42
N TYR A 77 1.22 8.40 -5.21
CA TYR A 77 2.29 7.77 -5.98
C TYR A 77 3.30 7.06 -5.08
N ASP A 78 3.76 7.72 -4.01
CA ASP A 78 4.72 7.14 -3.08
C ASP A 78 4.13 5.92 -2.35
N LEU A 79 2.89 6.00 -1.89
CA LEU A 79 2.20 4.89 -1.22
C LEU A 79 2.04 3.67 -2.13
N VAL A 80 1.66 3.88 -3.40
CA VAL A 80 1.57 2.82 -4.41
C VAL A 80 2.94 2.18 -4.62
N ARG A 81 3.98 3.01 -4.82
CA ARG A 81 5.35 2.54 -5.05
C ARG A 81 5.90 1.78 -3.85
N PHE A 82 5.63 2.25 -2.64
CA PHE A 82 5.99 1.60 -1.39
C PHE A 82 5.30 0.24 -1.30
N SER A 83 3.99 0.20 -1.53
CA SER A 83 3.20 -1.04 -1.47
C SER A 83 3.68 -2.09 -2.47
N HIS A 84 4.08 -1.70 -3.69
CA HIS A 84 4.64 -2.63 -4.69
C HIS A 84 5.89 -3.38 -4.20
N ARG A 85 6.71 -2.75 -3.35
CA ARG A 85 7.90 -3.39 -2.74
C ARG A 85 7.55 -4.46 -1.70
N PHE A 86 6.31 -4.49 -1.22
CA PHE A 86 5.81 -5.55 -0.34
C PHE A 86 5.10 -6.66 -1.12
N VAL A 87 4.19 -6.29 -2.02
CA VAL A 87 3.32 -7.28 -2.70
C VAL A 87 4.05 -8.06 -3.78
N GLY A 88 4.97 -7.43 -4.52
CA GLY A 88 5.76 -8.11 -5.55
C GLY A 88 6.48 -9.37 -5.02
N PRO A 89 7.23 -9.26 -3.91
CA PRO A 89 7.84 -10.41 -3.25
C PRO A 89 6.85 -11.50 -2.83
N ILE A 90 5.70 -11.14 -2.25
CA ILE A 90 4.70 -12.12 -1.78
C ILE A 90 4.17 -12.97 -2.94
N VAL A 91 3.90 -12.34 -4.09
CA VAL A 91 3.47 -13.05 -5.30
C VAL A 91 4.55 -14.03 -5.76
N ARG A 92 5.82 -13.62 -5.72
CA ARG A 92 6.94 -14.50 -6.06
C ARG A 92 7.06 -15.67 -5.09
N PHE A 93 6.96 -15.42 -3.78
CA PHE A 93 6.96 -16.48 -2.77
C PHE A 93 5.86 -17.51 -3.01
N ARG A 94 4.66 -17.06 -3.37
CA ARG A 94 3.55 -17.96 -3.70
C ARG A 94 3.89 -18.86 -4.90
N SER A 95 4.52 -18.33 -5.95
CA SER A 95 4.96 -19.14 -7.10
C SER A 95 5.95 -20.21 -6.67
N VAL A 96 7.01 -19.80 -5.97
CA VAL A 96 8.10 -20.68 -5.56
C VAL A 96 7.62 -21.76 -4.58
N VAL A 97 6.74 -21.41 -3.64
CA VAL A 97 6.13 -22.40 -2.74
C VAL A 97 5.24 -23.38 -3.49
N ASN A 98 4.47 -22.93 -4.49
CA ASN A 98 3.66 -23.83 -5.30
C ASN A 98 4.53 -24.80 -6.12
N GLU A 99 5.64 -24.33 -6.70
CA GLU A 99 6.62 -25.19 -7.39
C GLU A 99 7.16 -26.27 -6.45
N ALA A 100 7.54 -25.90 -5.22
CA ALA A 100 7.96 -26.84 -4.19
C ALA A 100 6.89 -27.88 -3.82
N VAL A 101 5.62 -27.47 -3.75
CA VAL A 101 4.49 -28.36 -3.47
C VAL A 101 4.22 -29.33 -4.63
N GLU A 102 4.53 -28.94 -5.88
CA GLU A 102 4.42 -29.81 -7.06
C GLU A 102 5.53 -30.86 -7.14
N GLY A 103 6.45 -30.89 -6.16
CA GLY A 103 7.55 -31.84 -6.06
C GLY A 103 8.82 -31.39 -6.77
N GLU A 104 8.82 -30.21 -7.39
CA GLU A 104 10.01 -29.60 -7.96
C GLU A 104 10.69 -28.72 -6.90
N VAL A 105 11.93 -29.03 -6.53
CA VAL A 105 12.68 -28.18 -5.58
C VAL A 105 13.16 -26.93 -6.33
N PRO A 106 12.59 -25.74 -6.07
CA PRO A 106 12.86 -24.56 -6.88
C PRO A 106 14.33 -24.12 -6.77
N GLU A 107 14.85 -23.48 -7.82
CA GLU A 107 16.20 -22.90 -7.77
C GLU A 107 16.26 -21.65 -6.87
N PRO A 108 17.43 -21.35 -6.27
CA PRO A 108 17.61 -20.17 -5.45
C PRO A 108 17.18 -18.89 -6.16
N PHE A 109 16.44 -18.05 -5.44
CA PHE A 109 15.90 -16.82 -5.99
C PHE A 109 16.25 -15.61 -5.12
N HIS A 110 16.44 -14.45 -5.76
CA HIS A 110 16.78 -13.20 -5.07
C HIS A 110 15.75 -12.11 -5.36
N LEU A 111 15.35 -11.38 -4.32
CA LEU A 111 14.50 -10.20 -4.45
C LEU A 111 15.31 -8.97 -4.87
N ARG A 112 14.61 -7.90 -5.29
CA ARG A 112 15.26 -6.66 -5.69
C ARG A 112 15.85 -5.95 -4.47
N ASP A 113 16.84 -5.09 -4.70
CA ASP A 113 17.56 -4.42 -3.61
C ASP A 113 16.69 -3.58 -2.67
N LYS A 114 15.54 -3.12 -3.16
CA LYS A 114 14.63 -2.24 -2.41
C LYS A 114 13.41 -2.97 -1.84
N ASP A 115 13.35 -4.28 -1.97
CA ASP A 115 12.25 -5.10 -1.45
C ASP A 115 12.47 -5.43 0.03
N TYR A 116 11.40 -5.52 0.80
CA TYR A 116 11.46 -5.66 2.27
C TYR A 116 11.74 -7.10 2.75
N TRP A 117 11.48 -8.11 1.91
CA TRP A 117 11.41 -9.50 2.35
C TRP A 117 12.68 -10.32 2.05
N LYS A 118 13.84 -9.67 1.98
CA LYS A 118 15.09 -10.35 1.57
C LYS A 118 15.50 -11.46 2.53
N ASP A 119 15.35 -11.23 3.83
CA ASP A 119 15.70 -12.22 4.84
C ASP A 119 14.81 -13.47 4.71
N PHE A 120 13.51 -13.26 4.50
CA PHE A 120 12.58 -14.37 4.25
C PHE A 120 12.89 -15.12 2.93
N ALA A 121 13.31 -14.41 1.88
CA ALA A 121 13.78 -15.05 0.65
C ALA A 121 15.03 -15.90 0.90
N SER A 122 15.97 -15.41 1.71
CA SER A 122 17.15 -16.16 2.12
C SER A 122 16.79 -17.41 2.92
N ASP A 123 15.85 -17.30 3.86
CA ASP A 123 15.39 -18.44 4.65
C ASP A 123 14.66 -19.48 3.80
N LEU A 124 13.86 -19.06 2.82
CA LEU A 124 13.25 -19.96 1.84
C LEU A 124 14.30 -20.67 0.99
N ASN A 125 15.32 -19.96 0.48
CA ASN A 125 16.41 -20.60 -0.26
C ASN A 125 17.12 -21.66 0.60
N ARG A 126 17.40 -21.36 1.88
CA ARG A 126 18.00 -22.33 2.81
C ARG A 126 17.10 -23.55 3.04
N LEU A 127 15.79 -23.35 3.10
CA LEU A 127 14.82 -24.44 3.21
C LEU A 127 14.85 -25.33 1.95
N PHE A 128 14.84 -24.73 0.77
CA PHE A 128 14.91 -25.46 -0.51
C PHE A 128 16.23 -26.21 -0.67
N ASP A 129 17.36 -25.61 -0.28
CA ASP A 129 18.67 -26.26 -0.28
C ASP A 129 18.68 -27.50 0.62
N ARG A 130 18.05 -27.44 1.80
CA ARG A 130 17.93 -28.59 2.70
C ARG A 130 17.11 -29.72 2.07
N MET A 131 15.97 -29.39 1.45
CA MET A 131 15.14 -30.38 0.75
C MET A 131 15.90 -31.02 -0.41
N ARG A 132 16.67 -30.23 -1.18
CA ARG A 132 17.55 -30.73 -2.25
C ARG A 132 18.63 -31.67 -1.73
N SER A 133 19.21 -31.36 -0.57
CA SER A 133 20.27 -32.16 0.06
C SER A 133 19.77 -33.44 0.76
N GLY A 134 18.45 -33.69 0.80
CA GLY A 134 17.88 -34.89 1.42
C GLY A 134 18.00 -34.95 2.95
N GLN A 135 18.31 -33.83 3.62
CA GLN A 135 18.43 -33.79 5.07
C GLN A 135 17.04 -33.68 5.71
N SER A 136 16.45 -34.82 6.09
CA SER A 136 15.31 -34.87 7.01
C SER A 136 15.69 -34.21 8.36
N PRO A 137 14.75 -33.53 9.05
CA PRO A 137 15.02 -32.94 10.35
C PRO A 137 15.62 -33.99 11.28
N ARG A 138 16.79 -33.70 11.87
CA ARG A 138 17.26 -34.45 13.04
C ARG A 138 16.27 -34.15 14.15
N GLU A 139 15.33 -35.07 14.39
CA GLU A 139 14.59 -35.14 15.64
C GLU A 139 15.62 -35.25 16.77
N ASN A 140 15.68 -34.21 17.60
CA ASN A 140 16.27 -34.26 18.94
C ASN A 140 15.13 -34.17 19.94
#